data_AF-A0A931WXV1-F1
#
_entry.id   AF-A0A931WXV1-F1
#
_cell.length_a   1.000
_cell.length_b   1.000
_cell.length_c   1.000
_cell.angle_alpha   90.00
_cell.angle_beta   90.00
_cell.angle_gamma   90.00
#
_symmetry.space_group_name_H-M   'P 1'
#
loop_
_entity.id
_entity.type
_entity.pdbx_description
1 polymer ?
#
loop_
_entity_poly.entity_id
_entity_poly.type
_entity_poly.pdbx_seq_one_letter_code
_entity_poly.pdbx_strand_id
1 'polypeptide(L)'
;MDAQSLIRMKVGSLDFEVSGREEFVEAQLQRFLSLLPPDALSQQLGNGAAAIDPPAVAVQPPGTNSPTASPAKDPPTLLDFYRERAPSTDVERVTVLAAYLRDSKGQDEVTEDSLHPLFRELAVLGQQPAKNITHGIWNAASKGRAYLERVDGKRGTYRLTNAGAALVYNTLPEQTKAKRRP
;
A
#
# COMPACT_ATOMS: atom_id res chain seq x y z
N MET A 1 -26.11 -9.70 7.78
CA MET A 1 -25.20 -9.81 6.62
C MET A 1 -25.22 -8.46 5.96
N ASP A 2 -24.26 -7.59 6.27
CA ASP A 2 -24.20 -6.24 5.72
C ASP A 2 -23.73 -6.33 4.26
N ALA A 3 -24.58 -5.88 3.32
CA ALA A 3 -24.25 -5.82 1.91
C ALA A 3 -23.13 -4.78 1.70
N GLN A 4 -21.99 -5.23 1.18
CA GLN A 4 -20.90 -4.36 0.77
C GLN A 4 -21.06 -4.02 -0.71
N SER A 5 -21.08 -2.73 -1.01
CA SER A 5 -21.11 -2.18 -2.36
C SER A 5 -19.68 -1.83 -2.80
N LEU A 6 -19.36 -2.12 -4.06
CA LEU A 6 -18.08 -1.77 -4.69
C LEU A 6 -18.37 -0.99 -5.96
N ILE A 7 -17.83 0.22 -6.06
CA ILE A 7 -17.88 1.02 -7.28
C ILE A 7 -16.46 1.22 -7.78
N ARG A 8 -16.27 0.94 -9.08
CA ARG A 8 -15.05 1.23 -9.82
C ARG A 8 -15.42 2.10 -11.00
N MET A 9 -14.84 3.29 -11.05
CA MET A 9 -15.10 4.27 -12.10
C MET A 9 -13.78 4.81 -12.65
N LYS A 10 -13.68 4.90 -13.97
CA LYS A 10 -12.52 5.46 -14.65
C LYS A 10 -12.96 6.66 -15.46
N VAL A 11 -12.38 7.82 -15.17
CA VAL A 11 -12.67 9.09 -15.87
C VAL A 11 -11.36 9.63 -16.44
N GLY A 12 -11.17 9.45 -17.75
CA GLY A 12 -9.92 9.79 -18.41
C GLY A 12 -8.73 8.98 -17.85
N SER A 13 -7.78 9.68 -17.23
CA SER A 13 -6.61 9.10 -16.55
C SER A 13 -6.80 8.90 -15.04
N LEU A 14 -7.98 9.19 -14.50
CA LEU A 14 -8.29 9.03 -13.08
C LEU A 14 -9.04 7.71 -12.85
N ASP A 15 -8.50 6.89 -11.96
CA ASP A 15 -9.13 5.66 -11.49
C ASP A 15 -9.68 5.90 -10.07
N PHE A 16 -10.97 5.63 -9.87
CA PHE A 16 -11.66 5.75 -8.59
C PHE A 16 -12.22 4.38 -8.19
N GLU A 17 -11.81 3.87 -7.04
CA GLU A 17 -12.28 2.62 -6.46
C GLU A 17 -12.69 2.86 -5.00
N VAL A 18 -13.94 2.53 -4.68
CA VAL A 18 -14.45 2.61 -3.31
C VAL A 18 -15.29 1.39 -2.99
N SER A 19 -15.04 0.78 -1.83
CA SER A 19 -15.83 -0.32 -1.28
C SER A 19 -16.30 0.02 0.13
N GLY A 20 -17.53 -0.38 0.46
CA GLY A 20 -18.08 -0.12 1.78
C GLY A 20 -19.59 -0.32 1.84
N ARG A 21 -20.20 0.20 2.90
CA ARG A 21 -21.65 0.28 2.99
C ARG A 21 -22.17 1.23 1.91
N GLU A 22 -23.36 0.97 1.40
CA GLU A 22 -24.00 1.73 0.32
C GLU A 22 -23.94 3.24 0.55
N GLU A 23 -24.32 3.70 1.74
CA GLU A 23 -24.29 5.12 2.14
C GLU A 23 -22.88 5.74 2.06
N PHE A 24 -21.85 4.96 2.40
CA PHE A 24 -20.46 5.42 2.35
C PHE A 24 -19.97 5.51 0.90
N VAL A 25 -20.29 4.50 0.10
CA VAL A 25 -19.93 4.42 -1.31
C VAL A 25 -20.57 5.57 -2.09
N GLU A 26 -21.84 5.86 -1.83
CA GLU A 26 -22.56 6.95 -2.48
C GLU A 26 -22.02 8.33 -2.09
N ALA A 27 -21.71 8.53 -0.80
CA ALA A 27 -21.07 9.77 -0.33
C ALA A 27 -19.69 10.01 -0.96
N GLN A 28 -18.88 8.96 -1.12
CA GLN A 28 -17.57 9.07 -1.77
C GLN A 28 -17.71 9.31 -3.28
N LEU A 29 -18.70 8.69 -3.92
CA LEU A 29 -18.98 8.91 -5.34
C LEU A 29 -19.41 10.36 -5.61
N GLN A 30 -20.35 10.91 -4.84
CA GLN A 30 -20.77 12.31 -5.01
C GLN A 30 -19.63 13.29 -4.77
N ARG A 31 -18.78 13.00 -3.78
CA ARG A 31 -17.58 13.82 -3.53
C ARG A 31 -16.59 13.75 -4.69
N PHE A 32 -16.37 12.57 -5.26
CA PHE A 32 -15.50 12.40 -6.41
C PHE A 32 -16.05 13.13 -7.64
N LEU A 33 -17.35 12.98 -7.93
CA LEU A 33 -18.01 13.69 -9.05
C LEU A 33 -17.94 15.21 -8.90
N SER A 34 -17.99 15.73 -7.65
CA SER A 34 -17.85 17.16 -7.36
C SER A 34 -16.44 17.71 -7.59
N LEU A 35 -15.43 16.84 -7.62
CA LEU A 35 -14.01 17.21 -7.84
C LEU A 35 -13.61 17.15 -9.31
N LEU A 36 -14.46 16.59 -10.18
CA LEU A 36 -14.18 16.52 -11.60
C LEU A 36 -14.49 17.88 -12.27
N PRO A 37 -13.60 18.36 -13.16
CA PRO A 37 -13.91 19.55 -13.95
C PRO A 37 -15.13 19.27 -14.84
N PRO A 38 -16.00 20.26 -15.10
CA PRO A 38 -17.22 20.08 -15.89
C PRO A 38 -16.97 19.47 -17.28
N ASP A 39 -15.80 19.75 -17.88
CA ASP A 39 -15.37 19.17 -19.17
C ASP A 39 -15.10 17.66 -19.14
N ALA A 40 -14.78 17.07 -17.98
CA ALA A 40 -14.50 15.63 -17.86
C ALA A 40 -15.77 14.76 -17.98
N LEU A 41 -16.93 15.31 -17.62
CA LEU A 41 -18.24 14.67 -17.80
C LEU A 41 -18.75 14.80 -19.23
N SER A 42 -18.43 15.92 -19.91
CA SER A 42 -18.86 16.17 -21.29
C SER A 42 -18.19 15.28 -22.32
N GLN A 43 -16.95 14.81 -22.11
CA GLN A 43 -16.31 13.85 -23.03
C GLN A 43 -16.97 12.46 -23.02
N GLN A 44 -17.73 12.11 -21.99
CA GLN A 44 -18.46 10.84 -21.91
C GLN A 44 -19.91 10.94 -22.44
N LEU A 45 -20.44 12.16 -22.60
CA LEU A 45 -21.79 12.44 -23.12
C LEU A 45 -21.78 13.04 -24.55
N GLY A 46 -20.61 13.39 -25.08
CA GLY A 46 -20.47 14.19 -26.32
C GLY A 46 -20.34 13.42 -27.63
N ASN A 47 -20.24 12.07 -27.62
CA ASN A 47 -20.18 11.29 -28.86
C ASN A 47 -21.38 10.35 -28.97
N GLY A 48 -22.40 10.83 -29.68
CA GLY A 48 -23.34 9.99 -30.39
C GLY A 48 -24.57 9.57 -29.60
N ALA A 49 -25.68 10.24 -29.89
CA ALA A 49 -27.02 9.68 -29.70
C ALA A 49 -27.15 8.36 -30.49
N ALA A 50 -27.03 7.23 -29.80
CA ALA A 50 -27.53 5.94 -30.25
C ALA A 50 -27.79 5.06 -29.02
N ALA A 51 -29.08 4.75 -28.81
CA ALA A 51 -29.61 3.74 -27.91
C ALA A 51 -29.10 3.76 -26.46
N ILE A 52 -29.94 4.34 -25.60
CA ILE A 52 -29.97 4.02 -24.17
C ILE A 52 -30.39 2.56 -24.05
N ASP A 53 -29.43 1.64 -24.00
CA ASP A 53 -29.64 0.39 -23.29
C ASP A 53 -29.31 0.69 -21.81
N PRO A 54 -30.22 0.42 -20.86
CA PRO A 54 -29.90 0.59 -19.46
C PRO A 54 -28.65 -0.23 -19.15
N PRO A 55 -27.67 0.29 -18.37
CA PRO A 55 -26.56 -0.53 -17.93
C PRO A 55 -27.16 -1.71 -17.19
N ALA A 56 -27.05 -2.89 -17.79
CA ALA A 56 -27.44 -4.14 -17.19
C ALA A 56 -26.76 -4.19 -15.82
N VAL A 57 -27.58 -4.16 -14.77
CA VAL A 57 -27.16 -4.52 -13.42
C VAL A 57 -26.77 -5.99 -13.50
N ALA A 58 -25.52 -6.24 -13.89
CA ALA A 58 -24.95 -7.56 -13.93
C ALA A 58 -24.59 -7.95 -12.50
N VAL A 59 -25.59 -8.43 -11.76
CA VAL A 59 -25.36 -9.29 -10.60
C VAL A 59 -24.74 -10.56 -11.16
N GLN A 60 -23.42 -10.59 -11.28
CA GLN A 60 -22.72 -11.82 -11.68
C GLN A 60 -22.66 -12.76 -10.46
N PRO A 61 -23.26 -13.95 -10.53
CA PRO A 61 -22.93 -15.02 -9.59
C PRO A 61 -21.46 -15.47 -9.82
N PRO A 62 -20.81 -16.07 -8.81
CA PRO A 62 -19.38 -16.35 -8.86
C PRO A 62 -19.11 -17.49 -9.84
N GLY A 63 -18.42 -17.21 -10.94
CA GLY A 63 -18.07 -18.25 -11.91
C GLY A 63 -17.36 -17.74 -13.15
N THR A 64 -16.03 -17.80 -13.11
CA THR A 64 -15.11 -18.10 -14.22
C THR A 64 -15.40 -17.47 -15.59
N ASN A 65 -14.67 -16.42 -15.94
CA ASN A 65 -13.73 -16.45 -17.07
C ASN A 65 -12.93 -15.14 -17.15
N SER A 66 -11.65 -15.25 -16.82
CA SER A 66 -10.64 -14.20 -16.92
C SER A 66 -10.29 -13.89 -18.39
N PRO A 67 -10.00 -12.63 -18.72
CA PRO A 67 -8.91 -12.29 -19.61
C PRO A 67 -7.74 -11.77 -18.77
N THR A 68 -6.69 -12.59 -18.67
CA THR A 68 -5.31 -12.27 -18.27
C THR A 68 -5.11 -11.00 -17.44
N ALA A 69 -5.72 -10.95 -16.25
CA ALA A 69 -5.28 -10.06 -15.20
C ALA A 69 -3.96 -10.62 -14.68
N SER A 70 -2.88 -9.85 -14.82
CA SER A 70 -1.72 -10.03 -13.95
C SER A 70 -2.26 -10.15 -12.53
N PRO A 71 -1.88 -11.17 -11.74
CA PRO A 71 -2.54 -11.47 -10.47
C PRO A 71 -2.51 -10.20 -9.64
N ALA A 72 -3.69 -9.67 -9.31
CA ALA A 72 -3.84 -8.72 -8.23
C ALA A 72 -3.36 -9.49 -6.99
N LYS A 73 -2.04 -9.41 -6.74
CA LYS A 73 -1.44 -9.93 -5.53
C LYS A 73 -2.16 -9.19 -4.43
N ASP A 74 -2.93 -9.91 -3.63
CA ASP A 74 -3.35 -9.41 -2.32
C ASP A 74 -2.15 -8.71 -1.68
N PRO A 75 -2.36 -7.55 -1.00
CA PRO A 75 -1.26 -6.86 -0.34
C PRO A 75 -0.49 -7.88 0.50
N PRO A 76 0.83 -8.02 0.28
CA PRO A 76 1.59 -9.11 0.88
C PRO A 76 1.42 -9.05 2.39
N THR A 77 1.15 -10.19 3.02
CA THR A 77 1.03 -10.24 4.48
C THR A 77 2.33 -9.72 5.10
N LEU A 78 2.26 -9.17 6.32
CA LEU A 78 3.44 -8.68 7.04
C LEU A 78 4.57 -9.73 7.05
N LEU A 79 4.21 -10.99 7.27
CA LEU A 79 5.15 -12.11 7.31
C LEU A 79 5.79 -12.38 5.95
N ASP A 80 4.99 -12.43 4.88
CA ASP A 80 5.50 -12.66 3.53
C ASP A 80 6.39 -11.51 3.08
N PHE A 81 5.97 -10.28 3.37
CA PHE A 81 6.76 -9.10 3.09
C PHE A 81 8.11 -9.18 3.80
N TYR A 82 8.11 -9.46 5.11
CA TYR A 82 9.32 -9.54 5.91
C TYR A 82 10.25 -10.69 5.48
N ARG A 83 9.69 -11.88 5.16
CA ARG A 83 10.47 -13.06 4.74
C ARG A 83 11.13 -12.89 3.39
N GLU A 84 10.46 -12.26 2.43
CA GLU A 84 11.01 -12.02 1.10
C GLU A 84 12.23 -11.09 1.14
N ARG A 85 12.24 -10.13 2.08
CA ARG A 85 13.37 -9.20 2.25
C ARG A 85 14.42 -9.70 3.25
N ALA A 86 14.08 -10.66 4.11
CA ALA A 86 14.96 -11.31 5.09
C ALA A 86 15.98 -10.34 5.76
N PRO A 87 15.52 -9.27 6.42
CA PRO A 87 16.41 -8.27 7.01
C PRO A 87 17.29 -8.89 8.12
N SER A 88 18.58 -8.62 8.05
CA SER A 88 19.60 -9.19 8.93
C SER A 88 19.95 -8.27 10.10
N THR A 89 19.94 -6.95 9.89
CA THR A 89 20.30 -5.95 10.92
C THR A 89 19.09 -5.22 11.48
N ASP A 90 19.16 -4.72 12.72
CA ASP A 90 18.07 -3.94 13.34
C ASP A 90 17.65 -2.73 12.47
N VAL A 91 18.61 -2.12 11.78
CA VAL A 91 18.38 -1.03 10.82
C VAL A 91 17.55 -1.49 9.63
N GLU A 92 17.90 -2.62 9.02
CA GLU A 92 17.15 -3.20 7.91
C GLU A 92 15.74 -3.60 8.36
N ARG A 93 15.60 -4.20 9.55
CA ARG A 93 14.30 -4.61 10.09
C ARG A 93 13.37 -3.40 10.24
N VAL A 94 13.87 -2.31 10.82
CA VAL A 94 13.12 -1.05 10.94
C VAL A 94 12.79 -0.48 9.57
N THR A 95 13.72 -0.50 8.61
CA THR A 95 13.52 0.07 7.27
C THR A 95 12.47 -0.74 6.47
N VAL A 96 12.51 -2.07 6.56
CA VAL A 96 11.52 -2.97 5.94
C VAL A 96 10.13 -2.72 6.52
N LEU A 97 10.01 -2.59 7.84
CA LEU A 97 8.71 -2.31 8.46
C LEU A 97 8.18 -0.91 8.11
N ALA A 98 9.07 0.08 7.98
CA ALA A 98 8.68 1.40 7.52
C ALA A 98 8.15 1.37 6.08
N ALA A 99 8.81 0.61 5.19
CA ALA A 99 8.32 0.41 3.83
C ALA A 99 6.98 -0.33 3.79
N TYR A 100 6.79 -1.33 4.65
CA TYR A 100 5.50 -2.03 4.77
C TYR A 100 4.36 -1.10 5.23
N LEU A 101 4.61 -0.22 6.22
CA LEU A 101 3.62 0.77 6.66
C LEU A 101 3.22 1.72 5.53
N ARG A 102 4.20 2.14 4.74
CA ARG A 102 3.97 3.01 3.58
C ARG A 102 3.13 2.32 2.51
N ASP A 103 3.53 1.13 2.08
CA ASP A 103 2.89 0.45 0.95
C ASP A 103 1.53 -0.18 1.30
N SER A 104 1.45 -0.85 2.45
CA SER A 104 0.27 -1.64 2.82
C SER A 104 -0.76 -0.83 3.60
N LYS A 105 -0.34 0.22 4.32
CA LYS A 105 -1.24 1.05 5.14
C LYS A 105 -1.36 2.49 4.65
N GLY A 106 -0.64 2.87 3.59
CA GLY A 106 -0.62 4.25 3.10
C GLY A 106 0.00 5.24 4.11
N GLN A 107 0.77 4.74 5.07
CA GLN A 107 1.33 5.54 6.15
C GLN A 107 2.77 5.93 5.83
N ASP A 108 2.96 7.09 5.18
CA ASP A 108 4.30 7.59 4.83
C ASP A 108 5.15 7.97 6.06
N GLU A 109 4.49 8.40 7.14
CA GLU A 109 5.13 8.82 8.39
C GLU A 109 5.17 7.71 9.42
N VAL A 110 6.38 7.33 9.84
CA VAL A 110 6.60 6.27 10.82
C VAL A 110 7.11 6.84 12.14
N THR A 111 6.54 6.33 13.22
CA THR A 111 6.94 6.59 14.60
C THR A 111 7.33 5.28 15.28
N GLU A 112 8.04 5.37 16.40
CA GLU A 112 8.35 4.18 17.21
C GLU A 112 7.07 3.42 17.62
N ASP A 113 6.03 4.15 18.03
CA ASP A 113 4.73 3.60 18.39
C ASP A 113 4.05 2.86 17.23
N SER A 114 4.25 3.30 15.99
CA SER A 114 3.70 2.63 14.80
C SER A 114 4.43 1.32 14.45
N LEU A 115 5.71 1.21 14.80
CA LEU A 115 6.55 0.04 14.50
C LEU A 115 6.44 -1.04 15.58
N HIS A 116 6.26 -0.63 16.84
CA HIS A 116 6.13 -1.53 17.98
C HIS A 116 5.08 -2.65 17.81
N PRO A 117 3.84 -2.39 17.33
CA PRO A 117 2.85 -3.44 17.12
C PRO A 117 3.26 -4.43 16.01
N LEU A 118 3.93 -3.96 14.95
CA LEU A 118 4.40 -4.84 13.86
C LEU A 118 5.52 -5.77 14.34
N PHE A 119 6.44 -5.27 15.16
CA PHE A 119 7.47 -6.11 15.76
C PHE A 119 6.89 -7.15 16.71
N ARG A 120 5.85 -6.79 17.46
CA ARG A 120 5.13 -7.73 18.33
C ARG A 120 4.43 -8.82 17.51
N GLU A 121 3.78 -8.45 16.41
CA GLU A 121 3.14 -9.39 15.48
C GLU A 121 4.16 -10.36 14.87
N LEU A 122 5.28 -9.83 14.39
CA LEU A 122 6.40 -10.64 13.87
C LEU A 122 6.98 -11.60 14.93
N ALA A 123 7.09 -11.17 16.17
CA ALA A 123 7.57 -12.02 17.27
C ALA A 123 6.62 -13.20 17.55
N VAL A 124 5.30 -12.98 17.48
CA VAL A 124 4.29 -14.05 17.59
C VAL A 124 4.43 -15.06 16.44
N LEU A 125 4.80 -14.58 15.24
CA LEU A 125 5.03 -15.39 14.04
C LEU A 125 6.44 -16.02 13.98
N GLY A 126 7.19 -15.98 15.09
CA GLY A 126 8.51 -16.61 15.22
C GLY A 126 9.64 -15.87 14.50
N GLN A 127 9.43 -14.63 14.06
CA GLN A 127 10.50 -13.78 13.52
C GLN A 127 11.21 -13.04 14.66
N GLN A 128 12.51 -12.81 14.50
CA GLN A 128 13.27 -12.07 15.49
C GLN A 128 12.92 -10.57 15.42
N PRO A 129 12.36 -9.97 16.49
CA PRO A 129 12.15 -8.53 16.53
C PRO A 129 13.49 -7.80 16.61
N ALA A 130 13.50 -6.50 16.31
CA ALA A 130 14.68 -5.68 16.57
C ALA A 130 15.00 -5.68 18.07
N LYS A 131 16.29 -5.76 18.43
CA LYS A 131 16.69 -5.74 19.85
C LYS A 131 16.41 -4.40 20.51
N ASN A 132 16.56 -3.33 19.74
CA ASN A 132 16.31 -1.96 20.19
C ASN A 132 15.76 -1.16 19.00
N ILE A 133 14.44 -0.94 19.00
CA ILE A 133 13.72 -0.24 17.92
C ILE A 133 14.21 1.21 17.83
N THR A 134 14.30 1.91 18.95
CA THR A 134 14.77 3.31 19.03
C THR A 134 16.16 3.47 18.40
N HIS A 135 17.09 2.58 18.74
CA HIS A 135 18.46 2.59 18.20
C HIS A 135 18.48 2.21 16.70
N GLY A 136 17.63 1.27 16.29
CA GLY A 136 17.45 0.92 14.87
C GLY A 136 16.96 2.11 14.04
N ILE A 137 15.95 2.83 14.51
CA ILE A 137 15.43 4.05 13.89
C ILE A 137 16.51 5.14 13.82
N TRP A 138 17.20 5.39 14.93
CA TRP A 138 18.24 6.42 14.99
C TRP A 138 19.37 6.13 13.99
N ASN A 139 19.83 4.87 13.90
CA ASN A 139 20.85 4.46 12.94
C ASN A 139 20.35 4.49 11.50
N ALA A 140 19.10 4.10 11.24
CA ALA A 140 18.47 4.20 9.93
C ALA A 140 18.36 5.66 9.45
N ALA A 141 18.12 6.58 10.39
CA ALA A 141 18.03 8.02 10.14
C ALA A 141 19.38 8.76 10.18
N SER A 142 20.47 8.08 10.54
CA SER A 142 21.79 8.68 10.63
C SER A 142 22.34 9.00 9.23
N LYS A 143 23.17 10.05 9.13
CA LYS A 143 23.78 10.50 7.86
C LYS A 143 24.57 9.41 7.12
N GLY A 144 25.05 8.39 7.82
CA GLY A 144 25.81 7.30 7.22
C GLY A 144 24.97 6.31 6.42
N ARG A 145 23.66 6.22 6.67
CA ARG A 145 22.75 5.28 5.98
C ARG A 145 21.60 6.00 5.28
N ALA A 146 21.03 7.02 5.91
CA ALA A 146 19.97 7.87 5.37
C ALA A 146 18.78 7.09 4.77
N TYR A 147 18.42 5.94 5.36
CA TYR A 147 17.27 5.13 4.93
C TYR A 147 15.95 5.70 5.41
N LEU A 148 16.00 6.40 6.54
CA LEU A 148 14.91 7.21 7.06
C LEU A 148 15.35 8.67 7.11
N GLU A 149 14.42 9.58 6.90
CA GLU A 149 14.60 11.01 7.11
C GLU A 149 13.70 11.48 8.25
N ARG A 150 14.15 12.45 9.03
CA ARG A 150 13.31 13.09 10.04
C ARG A 150 12.34 14.04 9.37
N VAL A 151 11.09 14.05 9.83
CA VAL A 151 10.09 15.01 9.36
C VAL A 151 10.24 16.31 10.14
N ASP A 152 10.42 17.42 9.44
CA ASP A 152 10.51 18.74 10.07
C ASP A 152 9.25 19.08 10.85
N GLY A 153 9.42 19.65 12.05
CA GLY A 153 8.32 20.04 12.92
C GLY A 153 7.65 18.90 13.70
N LYS A 154 8.05 17.64 13.52
CA LYS A 154 7.48 16.48 14.25
C LYS A 154 8.56 15.65 14.94
N ARG A 155 8.65 15.76 16.27
CA ARG A 155 9.64 15.03 17.05
C ARG A 155 9.37 13.52 17.02
N GLY A 156 10.38 12.74 16.62
CA GLY A 156 10.30 11.28 16.62
C GLY A 156 9.52 10.69 15.44
N THR A 157 9.20 11.52 14.44
CA THR A 157 8.56 11.09 13.20
C THR A 157 9.58 11.03 12.08
N TYR A 158 9.52 9.95 11.31
CA TYR A 158 10.44 9.68 10.22
C TYR A 158 9.67 9.31 8.95
N ARG A 159 10.30 9.47 7.78
CA ARG A 159 9.78 9.01 6.48
C ARG A 159 10.81 8.12 5.81
N LEU A 160 10.33 7.19 4.99
CA LEU A 160 11.19 6.35 4.18
C LEU A 160 11.80 7.17 3.04
N THR A 161 13.12 7.20 2.93
CA THR A 161 13.81 7.89 1.83
C THR A 161 13.88 7.00 0.59
N ASN A 162 14.32 7.58 -0.53
CA ASN A 162 14.64 6.81 -1.75
C ASN A 162 15.75 5.77 -1.51
N ALA A 163 16.73 6.07 -0.66
CA ALA A 163 17.78 5.12 -0.31
C ALA A 163 17.23 3.96 0.53
N GLY A 164 16.32 4.24 1.48
CA GLY A 164 15.62 3.22 2.25
C GLY A 164 14.74 2.32 1.36
N ALA A 165 14.02 2.91 0.42
CA ALA A 165 13.25 2.16 -0.57
C ALA A 165 14.16 1.26 -1.42
N ALA A 166 15.25 1.79 -1.97
CA ALA A 166 16.21 1.02 -2.77
C ALA A 166 16.79 -0.17 -1.98
N LEU A 167 17.11 0.01 -0.70
CA LEU A 167 17.54 -1.08 0.17
C LEU A 167 16.50 -2.20 0.24
N VAL A 168 15.23 -1.84 0.48
CA VAL A 168 14.13 -2.80 0.71
C VAL A 168 13.74 -3.55 -0.56
N TYR A 169 13.64 -2.87 -1.70
CA TYR A 169 13.13 -3.50 -2.93
C TYR A 169 14.23 -4.11 -3.80
N ASN A 170 15.46 -3.62 -3.71
CA ASN A 170 16.55 -4.08 -4.59
C ASN A 170 17.57 -4.91 -3.80
N THR A 171 18.18 -4.33 -2.76
CA THR A 171 19.35 -4.93 -2.11
C THR A 171 19.01 -6.16 -1.26
N LEU A 172 17.96 -6.07 -0.44
CA LEU A 172 17.58 -7.13 0.50
C LEU A 172 17.11 -8.44 -0.20
N PRO A 173 16.25 -8.39 -1.23
CA PRO A 173 15.89 -9.58 -1.99
C PRO A 173 17.08 -10.24 -2.71
N GLU A 174 18.04 -9.44 -3.19
CA GLU A 174 19.25 -9.96 -3.85
C GLU A 174 20.17 -10.71 -2.89
N GLN A 175 20.39 -10.18 -1.69
CA GLN A 175 21.17 -10.89 -0.66
C GLN A 175 20.54 -12.23 -0.28
N THR A 176 19.21 -12.29 -0.25
CA THR A 176 18.47 -13.53 0.03
C THR A 176 18.67 -14.57 -1.08
N LYS A 177 18.69 -14.14 -2.35
CA LYS A 177 18.96 -15.01 -3.50
C LYS A 177 20.43 -15.46 -3.54
N ALA A 178 21.37 -14.56 -3.27
CA ALA A 178 22.79 -14.85 -3.27
C ALA A 178 23.19 -15.88 -2.20
N LYS A 179 22.62 -15.77 -0.99
CA LYS A 179 22.89 -16.70 0.13
C LYS A 179 22.30 -18.11 -0.08
N ARG A 180 21.42 -18.28 -1.08
CA ARG A 180 20.79 -19.56 -1.44
C ARG A 180 21.46 -20.28 -2.62
N ARG A 181 22.48 -19.68 -3.23
CA ARG A 181 23.31 -20.38 -4.22
C ARG A 181 24.40 -21.17 -3.48
N PRO A 182 24.43 -22.51 -3.59
CA PRO A 182 25.43 -23.37 -2.95
C PRO A 182 26.83 -23.16 -3.54
#